data_AF-A0A925EWW6-F1
#
_entry.id   AF-A0A925EWW6-F1
#
_cell.length_a   1.000
_cell.length_b   1.000
_cell.length_c   1.000
_cell.angle_alpha   90.00
_cell.angle_beta   90.00
_cell.angle_gamma   90.00
#
_symmetry.space_group_name_H-M   'P 1'
#
loop_
_entity.id
_entity.type
_entity.pdbx_description
1 polymer ?
#
loop_
_entity_poly.entity_id
_entity_poly.type
_entity_poly.pdbx_seq_one_letter_code
_entity_poly.pdbx_strand_id
1 'polypeptide(L)'
;MNGPNLSASFTYDVLDHRTAKTINNQITAYLYDGEDIVSESGSQNAVYTQGPDIDEALLRKSDVYEYYLSDALGSTIALADDTGSIRTSYNYSPFGKEQLSGSSSGNPFRYTGRENDNTGFYYYRARYYSPESMRFIAEDPISIASGSLNFYAYVSNDPINTRDPFGLKGVTVSQERAIAYKSKDSEYPKLLVNPNVTDSGRSSNPPITRDPGLNAPGTEIIIDMTSARIKYEPGEVDKTGTRPDPMGFVKGDDRGHINGNEFGGANRNPDNLIGQNSKSNGNGGDWYKFNKDVRDHLDKSYSSFYLYVLLGYKGTCKRPYAIYAEAVFDDGTDMVFGPKRNKKSPKR
;
A
#
# COMPACT_ATOMS: atom_id res chain seq x y z
N MET A 1 7.10 1.71 -23.46
CA MET A 1 7.85 2.93 -23.08
C MET A 1 8.76 3.32 -24.23
N ASN A 2 8.73 4.57 -24.70
CA ASN A 2 9.60 5.05 -25.77
C ASN A 2 10.32 6.34 -25.32
N GLY A 3 11.62 6.43 -25.60
CA GLY A 3 12.45 7.60 -25.36
C GLY A 3 13.56 7.69 -26.41
N PRO A 4 14.40 8.74 -26.36
CA PRO A 4 15.55 8.84 -27.26
C PRO A 4 16.45 7.61 -27.09
N ASN A 5 16.62 6.82 -28.15
CA ASN A 5 17.41 5.58 -28.17
C ASN A 5 16.90 4.43 -27.27
N LEU A 6 15.65 4.49 -26.81
CA LEU A 6 15.00 3.42 -26.06
C LEU A 6 13.61 3.14 -26.63
N SER A 7 13.39 1.90 -27.09
CA SER A 7 12.06 1.37 -27.33
C SER A 7 11.85 0.12 -26.50
N ALA A 8 10.81 0.12 -25.67
CA ALA A 8 10.46 -0.98 -24.81
C ALA A 8 8.97 -1.33 -24.93
N SER A 9 8.68 -2.61 -25.12
CA SER A 9 7.33 -3.18 -25.08
C SER A 9 7.32 -4.43 -24.21
N PHE A 10 6.17 -4.75 -23.64
CA PHE A 10 6.01 -5.81 -22.65
C PHE A 10 4.74 -6.59 -22.95
N THR A 11 4.75 -7.87 -22.61
CA THR A 11 3.58 -8.75 -22.67
C THR A 11 3.29 -9.29 -21.29
N TYR A 12 2.01 -9.51 -21.01
CA TYR A 12 1.51 -9.93 -19.71
C TYR A 12 0.51 -11.06 -19.88
N ASP A 13 0.40 -11.92 -18.88
CA ASP A 13 -0.66 -12.92 -18.80
C ASP A 13 -1.91 -12.37 -18.09
N VAL A 14 -2.87 -13.26 -17.82
CA VAL A 14 -4.15 -12.91 -17.17
C VAL A 14 -4.03 -12.64 -15.67
N LEU A 15 -2.87 -12.92 -15.07
CA LEU A 15 -2.56 -12.63 -13.67
C LEU A 15 -1.67 -11.38 -13.54
N ASP A 16 -1.52 -10.62 -14.63
CA ASP A 16 -0.65 -9.46 -14.76
C ASP A 16 0.86 -9.74 -14.56
N HIS A 17 1.28 -11.01 -14.69
CA HIS A 17 2.70 -11.35 -14.71
C HIS A 17 3.29 -10.99 -16.07
N ARG A 18 4.46 -10.36 -16.06
CA ARG A 18 5.14 -9.98 -17.29
C ARG A 18 5.78 -11.20 -17.95
N THR A 19 5.15 -11.74 -18.98
CA THR A 19 5.61 -12.94 -19.69
C THR A 19 6.78 -12.70 -20.64
N ALA A 20 6.96 -11.47 -21.13
CA ALA A 20 8.14 -11.09 -21.90
C ALA A 20 8.37 -9.57 -21.93
N LYS A 21 9.62 -9.18 -22.14
CA LYS A 21 10.02 -7.82 -22.48
C LYS A 21 10.79 -7.78 -23.79
N THR A 22 10.53 -6.74 -24.59
CA THR A 22 11.29 -6.41 -25.78
C THR A 22 11.90 -5.04 -25.59
N ILE A 23 13.22 -4.96 -25.46
CA ILE A 23 13.97 -3.70 -25.30
C ILE A 23 14.94 -3.56 -26.46
N ASN A 24 14.82 -2.50 -27.27
CA ASN A 24 15.66 -2.25 -28.44
C ASN A 24 15.81 -3.50 -29.35
N ASN A 25 14.67 -4.15 -29.64
CA ASN A 25 14.53 -5.38 -30.42
C ASN A 25 15.15 -6.65 -29.79
N GLN A 26 15.61 -6.59 -28.54
CA GLN A 26 16.05 -7.75 -27.77
C GLN A 26 14.88 -8.28 -26.94
N ILE A 27 14.56 -9.56 -27.11
CA ILE A 27 13.41 -10.20 -26.46
C ILE A 27 13.90 -11.10 -25.35
N THR A 28 13.36 -10.91 -24.15
CA THR A 28 13.53 -11.83 -23.02
C THR A 28 12.15 -12.30 -22.57
N ALA A 29 11.91 -13.60 -22.59
CA ALA A 29 10.68 -14.24 -22.13
C ALA A 29 10.89 -14.89 -20.76
N TYR A 30 9.82 -15.02 -19.97
CA TYR A 30 9.86 -15.41 -18.57
C TYR A 30 8.94 -16.59 -18.28
N LEU A 31 9.40 -17.49 -17.39
CA LEU A 31 8.58 -18.52 -16.76
C LEU A 31 8.47 -18.22 -15.28
N TYR A 32 7.28 -18.39 -14.73
CA TYR A 32 6.96 -18.10 -13.33
C TYR A 32 6.64 -19.37 -12.55
N ASP A 33 6.96 -19.36 -11.26
CA ASP A 33 6.38 -20.21 -10.23
C ASP A 33 5.79 -19.30 -9.15
N GLY A 34 4.46 -19.32 -9.00
CA GLY A 34 3.76 -18.29 -8.24
C GLY A 34 4.06 -16.89 -8.81
N GLU A 35 4.60 -16.00 -7.97
CA GLU A 35 4.92 -14.61 -8.33
C GLU A 35 6.38 -14.40 -8.75
N ASP A 36 7.20 -15.45 -8.68
CA ASP A 36 8.63 -15.35 -8.91
C ASP A 36 9.02 -15.93 -10.27
N ILE A 37 9.92 -15.24 -10.97
CA ILE A 37 10.48 -15.73 -12.22
C ILE A 37 11.47 -16.86 -11.88
N VAL A 38 11.24 -18.04 -12.46
CA VAL A 38 12.13 -19.20 -12.30
C VAL A 38 13.07 -19.40 -13.49
N SER A 39 12.74 -18.82 -14.65
CA SER A 39 13.67 -18.80 -15.78
C SER A 39 13.41 -17.65 -16.74
N GLU A 40 14.47 -17.23 -17.42
CA GLU A 40 14.43 -16.32 -18.57
C GLU A 40 15.01 -16.99 -19.82
N SER A 41 14.49 -16.65 -20.99
CA SER A 41 14.97 -17.16 -22.28
C SER A 41 14.94 -16.11 -23.40
N GLY A 42 15.76 -16.30 -24.43
CA GLY A 42 15.88 -15.41 -25.59
C GLY A 42 17.21 -14.67 -25.63
N SER A 43 17.17 -13.34 -25.65
CA SER A 43 18.37 -12.47 -25.59
C SER A 43 19.16 -12.61 -24.30
N GLN A 44 18.52 -13.11 -23.23
CA GLN A 44 19.17 -13.55 -22.01
C GLN A 44 18.61 -14.93 -21.64
N ASN A 45 19.47 -15.83 -21.17
CA ASN A 45 19.07 -17.15 -20.69
C ASN A 45 19.62 -17.35 -19.28
N ALA A 46 18.75 -17.64 -18.34
CA ALA A 46 19.12 -18.00 -16.98
C ALA A 46 17.99 -18.78 -16.28
N VAL A 47 18.38 -19.58 -15.29
CA VAL A 47 17.47 -20.22 -14.35
C VAL A 47 17.72 -19.64 -12.97
N TYR A 48 16.65 -19.42 -12.21
CA TYR A 48 16.70 -18.84 -10.88
C TYR A 48 16.33 -19.88 -9.84
N THR A 49 17.07 -19.91 -8.74
CA THR A 49 16.63 -20.57 -7.49
C THR A 49 16.09 -19.49 -6.58
N GLN A 50 14.82 -19.63 -6.20
CA GLN A 50 14.10 -18.70 -5.34
C GLN A 50 14.02 -19.26 -3.92
N GLY A 51 13.94 -18.36 -2.95
CA GLY A 51 13.62 -18.69 -1.56
C GLY A 51 12.13 -18.94 -1.37
N PRO A 52 11.71 -19.28 -0.13
CA PRO A 52 10.31 -19.48 0.20
C PRO A 52 9.48 -18.18 0.21
N ASP A 53 10.11 -17.02 0.40
CA ASP A 53 9.42 -15.73 0.33
C ASP A 53 9.47 -15.16 -1.09
N ILE A 54 8.48 -14.33 -1.42
CA ILE A 54 8.47 -13.58 -2.67
C ILE A 54 9.67 -12.63 -2.75
N ASP A 55 10.22 -12.45 -3.95
CA ASP A 55 11.32 -11.53 -4.23
C ASP A 55 12.65 -11.93 -3.56
N GLU A 56 12.81 -13.22 -3.24
CA GLU A 56 13.96 -13.79 -2.55
C GLU A 56 14.86 -14.61 -3.50
N ALA A 57 15.46 -13.96 -4.50
CA ALA A 57 16.40 -14.64 -5.39
C ALA A 57 17.65 -15.12 -4.62
N LEU A 58 17.99 -16.40 -4.73
CA LEU A 58 19.14 -17.03 -4.04
C LEU A 58 20.29 -17.32 -5.00
N LEU A 59 19.98 -17.80 -6.21
CA LEU A 59 20.97 -18.12 -7.24
C LEU A 59 20.41 -17.79 -8.62
N ARG A 60 21.24 -17.17 -9.46
CA ARG A 60 21.04 -17.08 -10.91
C ARG A 60 22.08 -17.97 -11.59
N LYS A 61 21.62 -18.88 -12.43
CA LYS A 61 22.47 -19.75 -13.25
C LYS A 61 22.26 -19.41 -14.72
N SER A 62 23.24 -18.72 -15.30
CA SER A 62 23.39 -18.55 -16.75
C SER A 62 24.61 -19.39 -17.20
N ASP A 63 25.48 -18.85 -18.04
CA ASP A 63 26.80 -19.46 -18.30
C ASP A 63 27.63 -19.55 -17.01
N VAL A 64 27.45 -18.59 -16.10
CA VAL A 64 28.08 -18.53 -14.78
C VAL A 64 27.06 -18.72 -13.65
N TYR A 65 27.55 -19.06 -12.45
CA TYR A 65 26.78 -19.03 -11.21
C TYR A 65 26.91 -17.65 -10.56
N GLU A 66 25.78 -17.08 -10.15
CA GLU A 66 25.71 -15.80 -9.44
C GLU A 66 24.85 -15.97 -8.19
N TYR A 67 25.49 -16.07 -7.03
CA TYR A 67 24.83 -16.20 -5.74
C TYR A 67 24.48 -14.82 -5.21
N TYR A 68 23.21 -14.62 -4.87
CA TYR A 68 22.70 -13.35 -4.39
C TYR A 68 23.06 -13.13 -2.92
N LEU A 69 23.58 -11.94 -2.63
CA LEU A 69 23.73 -11.43 -1.28
C LEU A 69 22.82 -10.21 -1.14
N SER A 70 21.88 -10.28 -0.20
CA SER A 70 20.82 -9.30 -0.05
C SER A 70 20.86 -8.57 1.30
N ASP A 71 20.35 -7.35 1.33
CA ASP A 71 20.13 -6.59 2.57
C ASP A 71 18.81 -6.98 3.27
N ALA A 72 18.49 -6.29 4.37
CA ALA A 72 17.28 -6.55 5.16
C ALA A 72 15.97 -6.33 4.39
N LEU A 73 15.95 -5.46 3.37
CA LEU A 73 14.78 -5.24 2.52
C LEU A 73 14.69 -6.27 1.38
N GLY A 74 15.71 -7.11 1.21
CA GLY A 74 15.86 -8.02 0.07
C GLY A 74 16.56 -7.39 -1.14
N SER A 75 17.17 -6.21 -1.00
CA SER A 75 17.93 -5.59 -2.09
C SER A 75 19.24 -6.33 -2.32
N THR A 76 19.55 -6.69 -3.56
CA THR A 76 20.83 -7.34 -3.90
C THR A 76 22.00 -6.38 -3.72
N ILE A 77 22.84 -6.58 -2.72
CA ILE A 77 24.04 -5.76 -2.48
C ILE A 77 25.29 -6.32 -3.17
N ALA A 78 25.31 -7.62 -3.48
CA ALA A 78 26.39 -8.24 -4.22
C ALA A 78 26.01 -9.56 -4.90
N LEU A 79 26.77 -9.93 -5.91
CA LEU A 79 26.74 -11.23 -6.58
C LEU A 79 28.10 -11.91 -6.42
N ALA A 80 28.10 -13.10 -5.82
CA ALA A 80 29.28 -13.94 -5.69
C ALA A 80 29.31 -15.03 -6.77
N ASP A 81 30.50 -15.46 -7.18
CA ASP A 81 30.67 -16.63 -8.04
C ASP A 81 30.71 -17.96 -7.26
N ASP A 82 30.94 -19.07 -7.95
CA ASP A 82 31.04 -20.42 -7.38
C ASP A 82 32.25 -20.64 -6.45
N THR A 83 33.20 -19.70 -6.41
CA THR A 83 34.30 -19.69 -5.45
C THR A 83 34.00 -18.83 -4.21
N GLY A 84 32.86 -18.13 -4.19
CA GLY A 84 32.50 -17.17 -3.16
C GLY A 84 33.12 -15.78 -3.37
N SER A 85 33.73 -15.52 -4.54
CA SER A 85 34.33 -14.23 -4.86
C SER A 85 33.27 -13.25 -5.35
N ILE A 86 33.26 -12.02 -4.81
CA ILE A 86 32.33 -10.97 -5.25
C ILE A 86 32.71 -10.47 -6.65
N ARG A 87 31.77 -10.59 -7.61
CA ARG A 87 31.95 -10.15 -9.00
C ARG A 87 31.28 -8.81 -9.28
N THR A 88 30.09 -8.62 -8.72
CA THR A 88 29.30 -7.40 -8.91
C THR A 88 28.82 -6.93 -7.54
N SER A 89 28.87 -5.63 -7.31
CA SER A 89 28.30 -5.00 -6.11
C SER A 89 27.37 -3.87 -6.49
N TYR A 90 26.35 -3.69 -5.67
CA TYR A 90 25.36 -2.62 -5.80
C TYR A 90 25.30 -1.84 -4.49
N ASN A 91 25.43 -0.53 -4.58
CA ASN A 91 25.14 0.37 -3.48
C ASN A 91 23.89 1.17 -3.81
N TYR A 92 23.01 1.38 -2.83
CA TYR A 92 21.75 2.09 -3.04
C TYR A 92 21.68 3.34 -2.17
N SER A 93 21.11 4.41 -2.73
CA SER A 93 20.49 5.45 -1.90
C SER A 93 19.23 4.88 -1.22
N PRO A 94 18.67 5.56 -0.20
CA PRO A 94 17.47 5.06 0.48
C PRO A 94 16.30 4.75 -0.45
N PHE A 95 16.17 5.49 -1.55
CA PHE A 95 15.11 5.29 -2.56
C PHE A 95 15.55 4.43 -3.76
N GLY A 96 16.63 3.66 -3.63
CA GLY A 96 17.00 2.67 -4.64
C GLY A 96 17.76 3.20 -5.85
N LYS A 97 18.28 4.44 -5.79
CA LYS A 97 19.22 4.91 -6.82
C LYS A 97 20.52 4.14 -6.66
N GLU A 98 20.82 3.32 -7.65
CA GLU A 98 21.94 2.38 -7.60
C GLU A 98 23.26 3.00 -8.07
N GLN A 99 24.35 2.51 -7.50
CA GLN A 99 25.70 2.65 -8.01
C GLN A 99 26.31 1.25 -8.12
N LEU A 100 26.57 0.84 -9.36
CA LEU A 100 27.16 -0.46 -9.69
C LEU A 100 28.69 -0.39 -9.69
N SER A 101 29.33 -1.44 -9.17
CA SER A 101 30.78 -1.65 -9.28
C SER A 101 31.10 -3.12 -9.58
N GLY A 102 32.28 -3.36 -10.16
CA GLY A 102 32.72 -4.69 -10.56
C GLY A 102 32.30 -5.06 -11.99
N SER A 103 32.15 -6.35 -12.23
CA SER A 103 31.79 -6.93 -13.53
C SER A 103 30.32 -6.63 -13.87
N SER A 104 30.06 -6.41 -15.17
CA SER A 104 28.69 -6.38 -15.68
C SER A 104 28.03 -7.74 -15.49
N SER A 105 26.77 -7.73 -15.09
CA SER A 105 25.93 -8.92 -14.90
C SER A 105 24.58 -8.69 -15.60
N GLY A 106 24.02 -9.78 -16.14
CA GLY A 106 22.66 -9.81 -16.67
C GLY A 106 21.58 -9.80 -15.59
N ASN A 107 21.97 -9.79 -14.32
CA ASN A 107 21.06 -9.81 -13.18
C ASN A 107 19.99 -8.70 -13.23
N PRO A 108 18.69 -9.09 -13.30
CA PRO A 108 17.60 -8.13 -13.22
C PRO A 108 17.22 -7.79 -11.78
N PHE A 109 17.32 -8.71 -10.82
CA PHE A 109 16.85 -8.50 -9.45
C PHE A 109 17.83 -7.64 -8.66
N ARG A 110 17.39 -6.46 -8.24
CA ARG A 110 18.26 -5.45 -7.62
C ARG A 110 17.59 -4.84 -6.38
N TYR A 111 17.16 -3.58 -6.43
CA TYR A 111 16.58 -2.91 -5.27
C TYR A 111 15.29 -3.58 -4.77
N THR A 112 15.23 -3.94 -3.49
CA THR A 112 14.15 -4.75 -2.87
C THR A 112 13.79 -6.03 -3.64
N GLY A 113 14.77 -6.63 -4.32
CA GLY A 113 14.59 -7.82 -5.14
C GLY A 113 13.83 -7.58 -6.44
N ARG A 114 13.51 -6.33 -6.81
CA ARG A 114 12.70 -6.00 -8.00
C ARG A 114 13.54 -5.87 -9.26
N GLU A 115 12.89 -6.12 -10.39
CA GLU A 115 13.54 -6.19 -11.70
C GLU A 115 13.93 -4.79 -12.22
N ASN A 116 15.21 -4.59 -12.47
CA ASN A 116 15.72 -3.43 -13.19
C ASN A 116 15.84 -3.77 -14.69
N ASP A 117 15.06 -3.08 -15.51
CA ASP A 117 15.06 -3.27 -16.96
C ASP A 117 16.22 -2.59 -17.69
N ASN A 118 17.12 -1.93 -16.96
CA ASN A 118 18.12 -1.00 -17.49
C ASN A 118 17.50 0.15 -18.31
N THR A 119 16.24 0.50 -18.00
CA THR A 119 15.48 1.60 -18.61
C THR A 119 15.47 2.85 -17.74
N GLY A 120 16.06 2.78 -16.54
CA GLY A 120 15.94 3.79 -15.48
C GLY A 120 14.75 3.55 -14.54
N PHE A 121 13.99 2.48 -14.74
CA PHE A 121 12.85 2.10 -13.92
C PHE A 121 12.96 0.65 -13.42
N TYR A 122 12.37 0.43 -12.25
CA TYR A 122 12.14 -0.90 -11.72
C TYR A 122 10.71 -1.35 -12.03
N TYR A 123 10.55 -2.61 -12.42
CA TYR A 123 9.25 -3.24 -12.56
C TYR A 123 8.80 -3.81 -11.22
N TYR A 124 7.73 -3.24 -10.65
CA TYR A 124 7.11 -3.61 -9.39
C TYR A 124 5.73 -4.24 -9.66
N ARG A 125 5.63 -5.14 -10.65
CA ARG A 125 4.37 -5.79 -11.05
C ARG A 125 3.31 -4.79 -11.50
N ALA A 126 2.43 -4.34 -10.61
CA ALA A 126 1.34 -3.42 -10.94
C ALA A 126 1.83 -2.05 -11.46
N ARG A 127 3.02 -1.63 -11.04
CA ARG A 127 3.57 -0.30 -11.40
C ARG A 127 5.05 -0.34 -11.73
N TYR A 128 5.49 0.68 -12.46
CA TYR A 128 6.91 0.98 -12.62
C TYR A 128 7.35 2.03 -11.60
N TYR A 129 8.46 1.76 -10.92
CA TYR A 129 9.07 2.64 -9.93
C TYR A 129 10.27 3.38 -10.52
N SER A 130 10.37 4.68 -10.25
CA SER A 130 11.48 5.53 -10.67
C SER A 130 12.34 5.90 -9.44
N PRO A 131 13.56 5.35 -9.30
CA PRO A 131 14.46 5.73 -8.22
C PRO A 131 14.97 7.18 -8.38
N GLU A 132 14.99 7.71 -9.61
CA GLU A 132 15.41 9.09 -9.88
C GLU A 132 14.39 10.12 -9.36
N SER A 133 13.09 9.82 -9.50
CA SER A 133 12.02 10.69 -9.00
C SER A 133 11.44 10.24 -7.65
N MET A 134 11.98 9.15 -7.09
CA MET A 134 11.65 8.57 -5.78
C MET A 134 10.16 8.20 -5.64
N ARG A 135 9.53 7.76 -6.73
CA ARG A 135 8.08 7.50 -6.80
C ARG A 135 7.71 6.54 -7.93
N PHE A 136 6.48 6.01 -7.88
CA PHE A 136 5.89 5.32 -9.02
C PHE A 136 5.59 6.30 -10.17
N ILE A 137 5.64 5.81 -11.41
CA ILE A 137 5.34 6.62 -12.60
C ILE A 137 3.87 6.54 -13.04
N ALA A 138 3.07 5.75 -12.33
CA ALA A 138 1.63 5.60 -12.52
C ALA A 138 0.92 5.69 -11.17
N GLU A 139 -0.36 6.07 -11.20
CA GLU A 139 -1.21 6.07 -10.01
C GLU A 139 -1.41 4.65 -9.49
N ASP A 140 -1.53 4.52 -8.18
CA ASP A 140 -1.89 3.29 -7.50
C ASP A 140 -3.24 2.77 -7.99
N PRO A 141 -3.32 1.55 -8.58
CA PRO A 141 -4.59 1.02 -9.04
C PRO A 141 -5.53 0.68 -7.88
N ILE A 142 -5.02 0.53 -6.65
CA ILE A 142 -5.85 0.34 -5.46
C ILE A 142 -6.08 1.64 -4.68
N SER A 143 -5.73 2.81 -5.25
CA SER A 143 -6.14 4.13 -4.74
C SER A 143 -5.84 4.32 -3.25
N ILE A 144 -6.85 4.54 -2.41
CA ILE A 144 -6.73 4.84 -0.97
C ILE A 144 -6.39 3.56 -0.18
N ALA A 145 -6.78 2.39 -0.70
CA ALA A 145 -6.44 1.09 -0.11
C ALA A 145 -4.93 0.84 -0.02
N SER A 146 -4.13 1.55 -0.81
CA SER A 146 -2.66 1.60 -0.72
C SER A 146 -2.17 2.08 0.66
N GLY A 147 -3.02 2.75 1.43
CA GLY A 147 -2.66 3.38 2.70
C GLY A 147 -2.21 4.83 2.57
N SER A 148 -2.25 5.40 1.36
CA SER A 148 -1.71 6.72 1.02
C SER A 148 -2.70 7.58 0.23
N LEU A 149 -2.66 8.90 0.48
CA LEU A 149 -3.38 9.90 -0.34
C LEU A 149 -2.54 10.42 -1.52
N ASN A 150 -1.27 10.03 -1.57
CA ASN A 150 -0.41 10.25 -2.71
C ASN A 150 -0.25 8.92 -3.45
N PHE A 151 -1.02 8.76 -4.53
CA PHE A 151 -1.09 7.53 -5.33
C PHE A 151 0.19 7.24 -6.12
N TYR A 152 1.19 8.13 -6.07
CA TYR A 152 2.51 7.91 -6.65
C TYR A 152 3.57 7.60 -5.59
N ALA A 153 3.28 7.78 -4.29
CA ALA A 153 4.27 7.65 -3.23
C ALA A 153 4.82 6.22 -3.17
N TYR A 154 6.13 6.11 -2.99
CA TYR A 154 6.76 4.84 -2.67
C TYR A 154 6.79 4.68 -1.14
N VAL A 155 6.15 3.60 -0.65
CA VAL A 155 6.19 3.12 0.75
C VAL A 155 6.06 4.22 1.83
N SER A 156 5.14 5.15 1.63
CA SER A 156 4.88 6.27 2.55
C SER A 156 6.11 7.11 2.90
N ASN A 157 7.09 7.17 1.98
CA ASN A 157 8.40 7.81 2.17
C ASN A 157 9.27 7.20 3.28
N ASP A 158 9.04 5.94 3.65
CA ASP A 158 9.91 5.18 4.56
C ASP A 158 10.59 3.97 3.87
N PRO A 159 11.46 4.22 2.88
CA PRO A 159 12.06 3.17 2.06
C PRO A 159 13.23 2.44 2.74
N ILE A 160 13.56 2.79 3.98
CA ILE A 160 14.58 2.12 4.78
C ILE A 160 13.97 0.93 5.52
N ASN A 161 12.71 1.04 5.95
CA ASN A 161 12.03 0.01 6.74
C ASN A 161 10.97 -0.76 5.96
N THR A 162 10.59 -0.29 4.76
CA THR A 162 9.41 -0.79 4.04
C THR A 162 9.75 -1.09 2.59
N ARG A 163 9.24 -2.22 2.08
CA ARG A 163 9.29 -2.59 0.65
C ARG A 163 7.88 -2.73 0.10
N ASP A 164 7.68 -2.64 -1.21
CA ASP A 164 6.38 -2.88 -1.85
C ASP A 164 6.49 -4.04 -2.84
N PRO A 165 6.20 -5.30 -2.45
CA PRO A 165 6.38 -6.44 -3.34
C PRO A 165 5.54 -6.36 -4.62
N PHE A 166 4.31 -5.86 -4.52
CA PHE A 166 3.35 -5.89 -5.63
C PHE A 166 3.21 -4.57 -6.38
N GLY A 167 3.92 -3.52 -5.93
CA GLY A 167 3.70 -2.17 -6.41
C GLY A 167 2.29 -1.70 -6.11
N LEU A 168 1.72 -2.07 -4.96
CA LEU A 168 0.35 -1.72 -4.53
C LEU A 168 0.33 -1.17 -3.10
N LYS A 169 1.13 -1.75 -2.21
CA LYS A 169 1.14 -1.38 -0.80
C LYS A 169 2.46 -1.78 -0.15
N GLY A 170 3.03 -0.82 0.58
CA GLY A 170 4.22 -1.06 1.39
C GLY A 170 3.95 -2.09 2.50
N VAL A 171 4.89 -3.02 2.65
CA VAL A 171 5.00 -3.97 3.75
C VAL A 171 6.24 -3.60 4.55
N THR A 172 6.05 -3.14 5.78
CA THR A 172 7.15 -2.83 6.68
C THR A 172 7.85 -4.11 7.07
N VAL A 173 9.15 -4.17 6.79
CA VAL A 173 10.05 -5.22 7.24
C VAL A 173 10.27 -5.01 8.74
N SER A 174 9.31 -5.50 9.53
CA SER A 174 9.34 -5.46 10.99
C SER A 174 9.38 -6.88 11.53
N GLN A 175 10.08 -7.10 12.64
CA GLN A 175 10.02 -8.36 13.39
C GLN A 175 8.64 -8.59 14.06
N GLU A 176 7.66 -7.69 13.96
CA GLU A 176 6.40 -7.80 14.72
C GLU A 176 5.20 -7.21 13.94
N ARG A 177 4.27 -8.09 13.50
CA ARG A 177 2.99 -7.71 12.89
C ARG A 177 1.96 -7.27 13.95
N ALA A 178 1.26 -6.16 13.73
CA ALA A 178 0.06 -5.80 14.48
C ALA A 178 -1.13 -6.70 14.06
N ILE A 179 -1.79 -7.32 15.02
CA ILE A 179 -2.92 -8.26 14.81
C ILE A 179 -4.22 -7.58 15.26
N ALA A 180 -5.21 -7.48 14.38
CA ALA A 180 -6.58 -7.14 14.75
C ALA A 180 -7.26 -8.34 15.44
N TYR A 181 -7.87 -8.13 16.61
CA TYR A 181 -8.57 -9.19 17.35
C TYR A 181 -10.07 -8.89 17.47
N LYS A 182 -10.91 -9.92 17.29
CA LYS A 182 -12.36 -9.84 17.57
C LYS A 182 -12.56 -10.03 19.08
N SER A 183 -12.97 -8.99 19.81
CA SER A 183 -13.25 -9.13 21.25
C SER A 183 -14.57 -9.86 21.46
N LYS A 184 -14.61 -10.84 22.39
CA LYS A 184 -15.80 -11.64 22.72
C LYS A 184 -17.06 -10.83 23.09
N ASP A 185 -16.92 -9.58 23.52
CA ASP A 185 -18.00 -8.76 24.06
C ASP A 185 -18.48 -7.62 23.12
N SER A 186 -18.12 -7.66 21.84
CA SER A 186 -18.49 -6.63 20.87
C SER A 186 -18.95 -7.28 19.56
N GLU A 187 -20.16 -6.95 19.14
CA GLU A 187 -20.73 -7.36 17.84
C GLU A 187 -19.89 -6.83 16.66
N TYR A 188 -19.04 -5.83 16.90
CA TYR A 188 -18.12 -5.21 15.95
C TYR A 188 -16.64 -5.38 16.36
N PRO A 189 -15.69 -5.52 15.41
CA PRO A 189 -14.26 -5.62 15.71
C PRO A 189 -13.75 -4.36 16.44
N LYS A 190 -12.89 -4.54 17.46
CA LYS A 190 -12.25 -3.45 18.20
C LYS A 190 -10.75 -3.41 17.89
N LEU A 191 -10.23 -2.19 17.75
CA LEU A 191 -8.81 -1.90 17.50
C LEU A 191 -7.92 -2.34 18.68
N LEU A 192 -6.80 -3.00 18.38
CA LEU A 192 -5.59 -2.93 19.18
C LEU A 192 -4.50 -2.32 18.30
N VAL A 193 -4.15 -1.06 18.56
CA VAL A 193 -2.89 -0.49 18.10
C VAL A 193 -1.82 -1.03 19.05
N ASN A 194 -0.89 -1.83 18.52
CA ASN A 194 0.34 -2.37 19.16
C ASN A 194 0.29 -2.60 20.70
N PRO A 195 0.17 -3.84 21.20
CA PRO A 195 0.12 -4.12 22.64
C PRO A 195 1.45 -3.92 23.41
N ASN A 196 2.56 -3.54 22.77
CA ASN A 196 3.82 -3.32 23.49
C ASN A 196 4.00 -1.91 24.09
N VAL A 197 2.97 -1.06 24.09
CA VAL A 197 2.89 0.06 25.04
C VAL A 197 2.11 -0.42 26.27
N THR A 198 2.80 -1.13 27.18
CA THR A 198 2.30 -1.31 28.54
C THR A 198 2.34 0.04 29.25
N ASP A 199 1.30 0.86 29.09
CA ASP A 199 0.98 1.85 30.11
C ASP A 199 0.14 1.15 31.19
N SER A 200 0.78 0.97 32.34
CA SER A 200 0.18 0.39 33.52
C SER A 200 -0.72 1.45 34.18
N GLY A 201 -1.93 1.62 33.63
CA GLY A 201 -3.05 2.17 34.38
C GLY A 201 -3.76 3.36 33.73
N ARG A 202 -5.05 3.12 33.48
CA ARG A 202 -6.13 4.09 33.27
C ARG A 202 -6.09 4.92 31.97
N SER A 203 -7.07 4.60 31.13
CA SER A 203 -7.75 5.46 30.13
C SER A 203 -7.19 5.44 28.70
N SER A 204 -8.00 4.86 27.81
CA SER A 204 -8.28 5.30 26.42
C SER A 204 -7.09 5.51 25.47
N ASN A 205 -6.99 4.63 24.46
CA ASN A 205 -6.26 4.72 23.20
C ASN A 205 -4.96 5.58 23.21
N PRO A 206 -3.76 4.98 23.07
CA PRO A 206 -2.52 5.74 23.15
C PRO A 206 -2.45 6.81 22.04
N PRO A 207 -2.01 8.04 22.36
CA PRO A 207 -1.73 9.06 21.36
C PRO A 207 -0.53 8.66 20.47
N ILE A 208 -0.41 9.29 19.29
CA ILE A 208 0.73 9.20 18.33
C ILE A 208 2.01 9.85 18.92
N THR A 209 2.28 9.61 20.19
CA THR A 209 3.33 10.32 20.94
C THR A 209 4.40 9.32 21.34
N ARG A 210 5.35 9.06 20.44
CA ARG A 210 6.71 8.66 20.83
C ARG A 210 7.79 8.65 19.74
N ASP A 211 7.46 8.88 18.46
CA ASP A 211 8.47 9.08 17.42
C ASP A 211 8.79 10.58 17.23
N PRO A 212 10.03 11.04 17.53
CA PRO A 212 10.44 12.43 17.35
C PRO A 212 10.28 12.96 15.90
N GLY A 213 10.38 12.10 14.88
CA GLY A 213 10.23 12.47 13.47
C GLY A 213 8.79 12.80 13.08
N LEU A 214 7.82 12.15 13.72
CA LEU A 214 6.38 12.40 13.52
C LEU A 214 5.87 13.66 14.24
N ASN A 215 6.68 14.27 15.10
CA ASN A 215 6.30 15.40 15.96
C ASN A 215 6.71 16.79 15.42
N ALA A 216 7.24 16.88 14.19
CA ALA A 216 7.61 18.18 13.63
C ALA A 216 6.37 19.07 13.34
N PRO A 217 6.42 20.39 13.61
CA PRO A 217 5.33 21.30 13.28
C PRO A 217 5.04 21.28 11.77
N GLY A 218 3.82 20.91 11.40
CA GLY A 218 3.40 20.81 10.00
C GLY A 218 3.39 19.38 9.42
N THR A 219 3.81 18.37 10.17
CA THR A 219 3.71 16.96 9.76
C THR A 219 2.25 16.53 9.67
N GLU A 220 1.89 16.01 8.49
CA GLU A 220 0.62 15.34 8.20
C GLU A 220 0.85 13.83 8.30
N ILE A 221 0.13 13.18 9.19
CA ILE A 221 0.24 11.73 9.43
C ILE A 221 -1.03 11.08 8.92
N ILE A 222 -0.87 10.15 7.98
CA ILE A 222 -1.95 9.31 7.46
C ILE A 222 -1.85 7.97 8.16
N ILE A 223 -2.89 7.59 8.91
CA ILE A 223 -2.97 6.30 9.59
C ILE A 223 -3.98 5.44 8.87
N ASP A 224 -3.52 4.29 8.36
CA ASP A 224 -4.41 3.20 7.96
C ASP A 224 -4.98 2.56 9.22
N MET A 225 -6.28 2.76 9.40
CA MET A 225 -7.00 2.31 10.59
C MET A 225 -7.50 0.89 10.44
N THR A 226 -7.77 0.43 9.20
CA THR A 226 -8.45 -0.84 8.93
C THR A 226 -8.31 -1.25 7.47
N SER A 227 -8.04 -2.54 7.26
CA SER A 227 -8.50 -3.29 6.09
C SER A 227 -9.37 -4.44 6.62
N ALA A 228 -10.69 -4.29 6.52
CA ALA A 228 -11.64 -5.28 7.01
C ALA A 228 -12.53 -5.76 5.87
N ARG A 229 -12.63 -7.08 5.71
CA ARG A 229 -13.65 -7.67 4.85
C ARG A 229 -14.97 -7.66 5.59
N ILE A 230 -15.93 -6.91 5.09
CA ILE A 230 -17.28 -6.84 5.64
C ILE A 230 -18.17 -7.72 4.77
N LYS A 231 -18.71 -8.77 5.38
CA LYS A 231 -19.76 -9.58 4.76
C LYS A 231 -21.10 -8.91 5.05
N TYR A 232 -21.85 -8.64 4.01
CA TYR A 232 -23.19 -8.07 4.10
C TYR A 232 -24.20 -9.10 3.59
N GLU A 233 -25.18 -9.42 4.41
CA GLU A 233 -26.32 -10.28 4.07
C GLU A 233 -27.48 -9.34 3.68
N PRO A 234 -27.94 -9.34 2.42
CA PRO A 234 -28.99 -8.42 1.98
C PRO A 234 -30.30 -8.63 2.75
N GLY A 235 -30.87 -7.54 3.25
CA GLY A 235 -32.18 -7.53 3.89
C GLY A 235 -32.21 -7.71 5.41
N GLU A 236 -31.07 -7.73 6.09
CA GLU A 236 -31.09 -7.58 7.55
C GLU A 236 -31.70 -6.23 7.93
N VAL A 237 -32.62 -6.23 8.90
CA VAL A 237 -33.16 -5.05 9.57
C VAL A 237 -32.86 -5.22 11.04
N ASP A 238 -32.42 -4.15 11.70
CA ASP A 238 -32.25 -4.17 13.15
C ASP A 238 -33.61 -4.32 13.84
N LYS A 239 -33.58 -4.47 15.17
CA LYS A 239 -34.80 -4.66 15.99
C LYS A 239 -35.80 -3.49 15.91
N THR A 240 -35.42 -2.37 15.29
CA THR A 240 -36.26 -1.19 15.09
C THR A 240 -36.86 -1.11 13.67
N GLY A 241 -36.56 -2.09 12.81
CA GLY A 241 -36.97 -2.06 11.40
C GLY A 241 -36.09 -1.14 10.54
N THR A 242 -34.99 -0.64 11.09
CA THR A 242 -34.02 0.20 10.39
C THR A 242 -32.96 -0.70 9.75
N ARG A 243 -32.59 -0.42 8.50
CA ARG A 243 -31.53 -1.20 7.83
C ARG A 243 -30.18 -0.92 8.52
N PRO A 244 -29.36 -1.94 8.81
CA PRO A 244 -28.06 -1.78 9.42
C PRO A 244 -27.18 -0.83 8.62
N ASP A 245 -26.32 -0.12 9.33
CA ASP A 245 -25.17 0.55 8.75
C ASP A 245 -24.19 -0.52 8.24
N PRO A 246 -24.02 -0.73 6.90
CA PRO A 246 -23.10 -1.73 6.37
C PRO A 246 -21.67 -1.49 6.80
N MET A 247 -21.28 -0.26 7.15
CA MET A 247 -19.93 0.03 7.60
C MET A 247 -19.74 -0.20 9.09
N GLY A 248 -20.78 -0.08 9.93
CA GLY A 248 -20.90 -0.54 11.34
C GLY A 248 -19.82 -0.11 12.37
N PHE A 249 -18.73 0.46 11.87
CA PHE A 249 -17.48 0.79 12.53
C PHE A 249 -17.49 2.23 13.04
N VAL A 250 -18.34 3.06 12.43
CA VAL A 250 -18.47 4.48 12.75
C VAL A 250 -19.91 4.82 13.08
N LYS A 251 -20.23 5.09 14.34
CA LYS A 251 -21.57 5.55 14.72
C LYS A 251 -21.79 6.96 14.19
N GLY A 252 -22.77 7.06 13.30
CA GLY A 252 -23.37 8.32 12.91
C GLY A 252 -24.20 8.92 14.04
N ASP A 253 -24.35 10.25 14.06
CA ASP A 253 -25.52 10.87 14.69
C ASP A 253 -26.76 10.72 13.79
N ASP A 254 -27.94 11.08 14.31
CA ASP A 254 -29.22 11.00 13.59
C ASP A 254 -29.29 11.88 12.32
N ARG A 255 -28.28 12.71 12.08
CA ARG A 255 -28.14 13.56 10.89
C ARG A 255 -27.08 13.06 9.91
N GLY A 256 -26.48 11.90 10.18
CA GLY A 256 -25.55 11.24 9.27
C GLY A 256 -24.09 11.67 9.42
N HIS A 257 -23.71 12.24 10.57
CA HIS A 257 -22.35 12.71 10.82
C HIS A 257 -21.54 11.76 11.69
N ILE A 258 -20.22 11.67 11.45
CA ILE A 258 -19.32 10.80 12.20
C ILE A 258 -19.06 11.33 13.63
N ASN A 259 -19.30 10.50 14.64
CA ASN A 259 -19.07 10.87 16.04
C ASN A 259 -17.57 10.99 16.37
N GLY A 260 -17.19 12.12 16.98
CA GLY A 260 -15.79 12.40 17.34
C GLY A 260 -15.22 11.53 18.46
N ASN A 261 -16.07 10.80 19.19
CA ASN A 261 -15.67 9.97 20.32
C ASN A 261 -15.03 8.64 19.91
N GLU A 262 -15.24 8.18 18.67
CA GLU A 262 -14.72 6.88 18.20
C GLU A 262 -13.24 6.92 17.81
N PHE A 263 -12.68 8.12 17.59
CA PHE A 263 -11.32 8.32 17.09
C PHE A 263 -10.42 9.15 18.02
N GLY A 264 -10.67 9.11 19.34
CA GLY A 264 -9.72 9.61 20.36
C GLY A 264 -10.02 10.99 20.96
N GLY A 265 -11.22 11.55 20.77
CA GLY A 265 -11.61 12.82 21.38
C GLY A 265 -11.83 12.74 22.90
N ALA A 266 -11.21 13.65 23.66
CA ALA A 266 -11.53 13.81 25.09
C ALA A 266 -12.96 14.34 25.29
N ASN A 267 -13.63 13.71 26.26
CA ASN A 267 -15.06 13.60 26.47
C ASN A 267 -15.74 14.89 27.02
N ARG A 268 -15.75 16.01 26.27
CA ARG A 268 -16.48 17.22 26.71
C ARG A 268 -17.38 17.91 25.68
N ASN A 269 -17.41 17.49 24.42
CA ASN A 269 -18.45 17.93 23.48
C ASN A 269 -18.60 16.89 22.34
N PRO A 270 -19.76 16.20 22.23
CA PRO A 270 -19.90 14.99 21.40
C PRO A 270 -20.19 15.23 19.92
N ASP A 271 -20.34 16.48 19.49
CA ASP A 271 -21.22 16.69 18.34
C ASP A 271 -20.68 16.20 16.99
N ASN A 272 -19.36 16.24 16.69
CA ASN A 272 -18.81 15.76 15.38
C ASN A 272 -17.28 15.57 15.34
N LEU A 273 -16.79 14.58 14.57
CA LEU A 273 -15.36 14.32 14.31
C LEU A 273 -14.69 15.47 13.54
N ILE A 274 -15.39 16.03 12.56
CA ILE A 274 -14.97 17.23 11.80
C ILE A 274 -16.08 18.26 11.97
N GLY A 275 -15.74 19.45 12.47
CA GLY A 275 -16.71 20.49 12.83
C GLY A 275 -17.68 20.85 11.70
N GLN A 276 -18.92 21.20 12.08
CA GLN A 276 -19.97 21.70 11.20
C GLN A 276 -19.57 23.04 10.56
N ASN A 277 -18.72 23.01 9.52
CA ASN A 277 -18.51 24.18 8.68
C ASN A 277 -19.16 23.91 7.33
N SER A 278 -20.32 24.53 7.15
CA SER A 278 -21.41 24.15 6.25
C SER A 278 -21.12 24.23 4.74
N LYS A 279 -19.87 24.33 4.27
CA LYS A 279 -19.57 24.49 2.84
C LYS A 279 -18.28 23.86 2.30
N SER A 280 -17.39 23.27 3.10
CA SER A 280 -16.06 22.87 2.58
C SER A 280 -15.49 21.53 3.03
N ASN A 281 -16.04 20.88 4.06
CA ASN A 281 -15.58 19.58 4.51
C ASN A 281 -16.75 18.60 4.35
N GLY A 282 -16.58 17.54 3.58
CA GLY A 282 -17.62 16.60 3.11
C GLY A 282 -18.33 15.79 4.21
N ASN A 283 -18.77 16.43 5.29
CA ASN A 283 -19.45 15.82 6.43
C ASN A 283 -20.92 16.23 6.55
N GLY A 284 -21.44 17.14 5.72
CA GLY A 284 -22.87 17.55 5.75
C GLY A 284 -23.80 16.50 5.13
N GLY A 285 -23.98 15.36 5.80
CA GLY A 285 -24.76 14.22 5.31
C GLY A 285 -24.11 13.41 4.17
N ASP A 286 -22.90 13.79 3.75
CA ASP A 286 -22.15 13.10 2.69
C ASP A 286 -21.62 11.73 3.16
N TRP A 287 -21.30 11.55 4.46
CA TRP A 287 -21.01 10.23 5.03
C TRP A 287 -22.23 9.32 4.96
N TYR A 288 -23.40 9.83 5.37
CA TYR A 288 -24.65 9.10 5.23
C TYR A 288 -24.96 8.72 3.79
N LYS A 289 -24.69 9.61 2.82
CA LYS A 289 -24.84 9.28 1.39
C LYS A 289 -23.88 8.17 0.96
N PHE A 290 -22.60 8.29 1.27
CA PHE A 290 -21.61 7.24 0.97
C PHE A 290 -22.04 5.88 1.54
N ASN A 291 -22.46 5.88 2.80
CA ASN A 291 -22.95 4.70 3.50
C ASN A 291 -24.21 4.11 2.87
N LYS A 292 -25.13 4.98 2.46
CA LYS A 292 -26.32 4.59 1.70
C LYS A 292 -25.94 4.02 0.33
N ASP A 293 -25.03 4.63 -0.40
CA ASP A 293 -24.62 4.20 -1.74
C ASP A 293 -23.93 2.84 -1.70
N VAL A 294 -23.07 2.60 -0.69
CA VAL A 294 -22.48 1.28 -0.41
C VAL A 294 -23.57 0.25 -0.13
N ARG A 295 -24.54 0.58 0.73
CA ARG A 295 -25.69 -0.30 1.02
C ARG A 295 -26.50 -0.63 -0.23
N ASP A 296 -26.84 0.39 -1.01
CA ASP A 296 -27.65 0.27 -2.23
C ASP A 296 -26.92 -0.56 -3.31
N HIS A 297 -25.58 -0.56 -3.31
CA HIS A 297 -24.77 -1.45 -4.16
C HIS A 297 -24.81 -2.89 -3.67
N LEU A 298 -24.55 -3.12 -2.38
CA LEU A 298 -24.57 -4.46 -1.79
C LEU A 298 -25.93 -5.16 -1.96
N ASP A 299 -27.03 -4.42 -1.83
CA ASP A 299 -28.39 -4.92 -2.06
C ASP A 299 -28.64 -5.35 -3.52
N LYS A 300 -27.91 -4.77 -4.49
CA LYS A 300 -28.05 -5.08 -5.92
C LYS A 300 -27.12 -6.21 -6.35
N SER A 301 -25.88 -6.20 -5.87
CA SER A 301 -24.83 -7.11 -6.31
C SER A 301 -24.68 -8.35 -5.42
N TYR A 302 -25.29 -8.37 -4.23
CA TYR A 302 -25.12 -9.45 -3.23
C TYR A 302 -23.63 -9.74 -2.93
N SER A 303 -22.80 -8.69 -3.01
CA SER A 303 -21.34 -8.78 -2.90
C SER A 303 -20.87 -8.57 -1.46
N SER A 304 -19.63 -8.98 -1.15
CA SER A 304 -18.91 -8.47 0.01
C SER A 304 -17.99 -7.33 -0.42
N PHE A 305 -17.47 -6.58 0.55
CA PHE A 305 -16.54 -5.49 0.27
C PHE A 305 -15.42 -5.41 1.28
N TYR A 306 -14.29 -4.85 0.84
CA TYR A 306 -13.22 -4.38 1.70
C TYR A 306 -13.43 -2.90 1.99
N LEU A 307 -13.39 -2.53 3.28
CA LEU A 307 -13.38 -1.14 3.69
C LEU A 307 -11.98 -0.73 4.12
N TYR A 308 -11.46 0.31 3.47
CA TYR A 308 -10.24 1.00 3.82
C TYR A 308 -10.59 2.34 4.43
N VAL A 309 -9.99 2.69 5.57
CA VAL A 309 -10.22 3.98 6.24
C VAL A 309 -8.88 4.60 6.60
N LEU A 310 -8.64 5.79 6.06
CA LEU A 310 -7.48 6.62 6.38
C LEU A 310 -7.90 7.83 7.21
N LEU A 311 -7.15 8.07 8.29
CA LEU A 311 -7.31 9.26 9.10
C LEU A 311 -6.09 10.18 8.95
N GLY A 312 -6.36 11.42 8.59
CA GLY A 312 -5.35 12.47 8.55
C GLY A 312 -5.25 13.18 9.91
N TYR A 313 -4.06 13.16 10.51
CA TYR A 313 -3.73 13.94 11.71
C TYR A 313 -2.69 15.01 11.38
N LYS A 314 -2.75 16.15 12.08
CA LYS A 314 -1.80 17.25 11.91
C LYS A 314 -1.05 17.49 13.21
N GLY A 315 0.27 17.36 13.20
CA GLY A 315 1.11 17.54 14.38
C GLY A 315 0.63 16.71 15.59
N THR A 316 0.46 17.35 16.75
CA THR A 316 0.05 16.69 18.01
C THR A 316 -1.47 16.63 18.22
N CYS A 317 -2.27 16.86 17.18
CA CYS A 317 -3.72 16.86 17.29
C CYS A 317 -4.25 15.50 17.75
N LYS A 318 -5.09 15.51 18.80
CA LYS A 318 -5.77 14.30 19.32
C LYS A 318 -7.01 13.89 18.51
N ARG A 319 -7.36 14.66 17.47
CA ARG A 319 -8.49 14.39 16.57
C ARG A 319 -8.01 14.50 15.13
N PRO A 320 -8.49 13.64 14.23
CA PRO A 320 -8.15 13.74 12.81
C PRO A 320 -8.80 15.00 12.21
N TYR A 321 -8.13 15.63 11.24
CA TYR A 321 -8.67 16.76 10.47
C TYR A 321 -9.36 16.32 9.18
N ALA A 322 -9.09 15.09 8.72
CA ALA A 322 -9.70 14.49 7.55
C ALA A 322 -9.91 12.98 7.76
N ILE A 323 -10.95 12.46 7.12
CA ILE A 323 -11.21 11.04 6.96
C ILE A 323 -11.36 10.75 5.48
N TYR A 324 -10.75 9.67 5.03
CA TYR A 324 -10.95 9.10 3.72
C TYR A 324 -11.39 7.66 3.91
N ALA A 325 -12.38 7.22 3.15
CA ALA A 325 -12.78 5.83 3.14
C ALA A 325 -12.94 5.33 1.71
N GLU A 326 -12.62 4.07 1.47
CA GLU A 326 -12.80 3.41 0.20
C GLU A 326 -13.42 2.04 0.43
N ALA A 327 -14.57 1.80 -0.21
CA ALA A 327 -15.22 0.50 -0.24
C ALA A 327 -14.91 -0.15 -1.60
N VAL A 328 -14.14 -1.25 -1.59
CA VAL A 328 -13.80 -2.02 -2.79
C VAL A 328 -14.63 -3.31 -2.79
N PHE A 329 -15.50 -3.47 -3.77
CA PHE A 329 -16.44 -4.59 -3.87
C PHE A 329 -15.83 -5.77 -4.62
N ASP A 330 -16.33 -6.97 -4.35
CA ASP A 330 -15.88 -8.20 -5.04
C ASP A 330 -16.09 -8.18 -6.56
N ASP A 331 -16.98 -7.31 -7.06
CA ASP A 331 -17.24 -7.12 -8.50
C ASP A 331 -16.25 -6.17 -9.19
N GLY A 332 -15.24 -5.69 -8.46
CA GLY A 332 -14.20 -4.78 -8.94
C GLY A 332 -14.60 -3.31 -8.97
N THR A 333 -15.82 -2.97 -8.55
CA THR A 333 -16.21 -1.56 -8.36
C THR A 333 -15.68 -1.01 -7.05
N ASP A 334 -15.49 0.31 -6.98
CA ASP A 334 -15.07 1.02 -5.80
C ASP A 334 -15.96 2.24 -5.51
N MET A 335 -16.03 2.63 -4.25
CA MET A 335 -16.66 3.88 -3.82
C MET A 335 -15.75 4.60 -2.83
N VAL A 336 -15.57 5.90 -3.04
CA VAL A 336 -14.65 6.73 -2.24
C VAL A 336 -15.39 7.84 -1.49
N PHE A 337 -15.06 7.98 -0.22
CA PHE A 337 -15.45 9.09 0.66
C PHE A 337 -14.23 9.90 1.08
N GLY A 338 -14.39 11.23 1.13
CA GLY A 338 -13.36 12.13 1.63
C GLY A 338 -13.67 13.61 1.35
N PRO A 339 -12.88 14.54 1.89
CA PRO A 339 -13.04 15.96 1.60
C PRO A 339 -12.93 16.25 0.09
N LYS A 340 -13.90 17.01 -0.44
CA LYS A 340 -13.92 17.39 -1.86
C LYS A 340 -12.66 18.19 -2.19
N ARG A 341 -11.78 17.60 -3.01
CA ARG A 341 -10.63 18.30 -3.59
C ARG A 341 -11.18 19.48 -4.40
N ASN A 342 -10.91 20.71 -3.99
CA ASN A 342 -11.20 21.88 -4.82
C ASN A 342 -10.45 21.69 -6.13
N LYS A 343 -11.15 21.31 -7.21
CA LYS A 343 -10.64 21.37 -8.58
C LYS A 343 -10.46 22.85 -8.95
N LYS A 344 -9.42 23.49 -8.43
CA LYS A 344 -8.83 24.64 -9.12
C LYS A 344 -8.03 24.05 -10.26
N SER A 345 -8.64 24.03 -11.45
CA SER A 345 -7.92 23.85 -12.70
C SER A 345 -6.66 24.73 -12.68
N PRO A 346 -5.49 24.24 -13.11
CA PRO A 346 -4.37 25.13 -13.37
C PRO A 346 -4.85 26.14 -14.40
N LYS A 347 -4.82 27.43 -14.06
CA LYS A 347 -4.94 28.47 -15.08
C LYS A 347 -3.76 28.25 -16.02
N ARG A 348 -4.09 28.08 -17.31
CA ARG A 348 -3.14 27.98 -18.42
C ARG A 348 -2.13 29.11 -18.42
#